data_AF-A0A2E3Q9J5-F1
#
_entry.id   AF-A0A2E3Q9J5-F1
#
_cell.length_a   1.000
_cell.length_b   1.000
_cell.length_c   1.000
_cell.angle_alpha   90.00
_cell.angle_beta   90.00
_cell.angle_gamma   90.00
#
_symmetry.space_group_name_H-M   'P 1'
#
loop_
_entity.id
_entity.type
_entity.pdbx_description
1 polymer ?
#
loop_
_entity_poly.entity_id
_entity_poly.type
_entity_poly.pdbx_seq_one_letter_code
_entity_poly.pdbx_strand_id
1 'polypeptide(L)'
;MTGKKHSKPTDVQLEWLRRGLSQPGGKLPLFDGNGKQISEKTVRSCIDHGWAAPWFDNPVKPDWLICKLTDEGRRVASAGI
;
A
#
# COMPACT_ATOMS: atom_id res chain seq x y z
N MET A 1 4.87 -20.94 10.73
CA MET A 1 4.61 -19.53 10.40
C MET A 1 3.21 -19.48 9.80
N THR A 2 2.20 -19.09 10.60
CA THR A 2 0.79 -19.15 10.18
C THR A 2 0.51 -18.06 9.16
N GLY A 3 0.32 -18.44 7.90
CA GLY A 3 -0.15 -17.52 6.85
C GLY A 3 -1.47 -16.91 7.28
N LYS A 4 -1.50 -15.59 7.52
CA LYS A 4 -2.74 -14.88 7.83
C LYS A 4 -3.69 -15.08 6.63
N LYS A 5 -4.89 -15.60 6.89
CA LYS A 5 -5.98 -15.68 5.91
C LYS A 5 -6.15 -14.29 5.27
N HIS A 6 -6.19 -14.21 3.95
CA HIS A 6 -6.39 -12.95 3.23
C HIS A 6 -7.80 -12.42 3.55
N SER A 7 -7.90 -11.55 4.55
CA SER A 7 -9.10 -10.78 4.82
C SER A 7 -9.36 -9.83 3.67
N LYS A 8 -10.64 -9.62 3.32
CA LYS A 8 -11.03 -8.62 2.32
C LYS A 8 -10.46 -7.25 2.73
N PRO A 9 -9.88 -6.48 1.78
CA PRO A 9 -9.40 -5.13 2.08
C PRO A 9 -10.58 -4.23 2.48
N THR A 10 -10.31 -3.27 3.36
CA THR A 10 -11.25 -2.16 3.61
C THR A 10 -11.22 -1.17 2.45
N ASP A 11 -12.25 -0.33 2.32
CA ASP A 11 -12.31 0.68 1.26
C ASP A 11 -11.11 1.62 1.28
N VAL A 12 -10.65 2.02 2.47
CA VAL A 12 -9.47 2.89 2.63
C VAL A 12 -8.18 2.20 2.17
N GLN A 13 -8.03 0.90 2.46
CA GLN A 13 -6.88 0.13 1.99
C GLN A 13 -6.92 -0.03 0.47
N LEU A 14 -8.09 -0.37 -0.07
CA LEU A 14 -8.29 -0.61 -1.48
C LEU A 14 -8.07 0.67 -2.31
N GLU A 15 -8.62 1.79 -1.86
CA GLU A 15 -8.40 3.12 -2.45
C GLU A 15 -6.91 3.46 -2.51
N TRP A 16 -6.19 3.27 -1.40
CA TRP A 16 -4.76 3.53 -1.35
C TRP A 16 -3.96 2.62 -2.31
N LEU A 17 -4.26 1.32 -2.35
CA LEU A 17 -3.60 0.37 -3.26
C LEU A 17 -3.88 0.69 -4.73
N ARG A 18 -5.12 1.05 -5.08
CA ARG A 18 -5.52 1.41 -6.45
C ARG A 18 -4.75 2.59 -7.00
N ARG A 19 -4.36 3.55 -6.15
CA ARG A 19 -3.54 4.69 -6.57
C ARG A 19 -2.15 4.29 -7.05
N GLY A 20 -1.65 3.11 -6.69
CA GLY A 20 -0.40 2.57 -7.22
C GLY A 20 -0.53 1.92 -8.60
N LEU A 21 -1.74 1.61 -9.08
CA LEU A 21 -1.93 0.87 -10.34
C LEU A 21 -1.42 1.64 -11.56
N SER A 22 -1.62 2.96 -11.60
CA SER A 22 -1.19 3.84 -12.69
C SER A 22 0.22 4.40 -12.52
N GLN A 23 0.90 4.10 -11.40
CA GLN A 23 2.21 4.67 -11.10
C GLN A 23 3.34 3.74 -11.60
N PRO A 24 4.42 4.30 -12.18
CA PRO A 24 5.61 3.53 -12.51
C PRO A 24 6.12 2.77 -11.28
N GLY A 25 6.43 1.48 -11.46
CA GLY A 25 6.88 0.60 -10.37
C GLY A 25 5.85 0.33 -9.26
N GLY A 26 4.62 0.84 -9.37
CA GLY A 26 3.57 0.64 -8.37
C GLY A 26 3.68 1.55 -7.15
N LYS A 27 4.25 2.76 -7.29
CA LYS A 27 4.48 3.67 -6.15
C LYS A 27 3.19 3.97 -5.42
N LEU A 28 3.21 3.81 -4.10
CA LEU A 28 2.10 4.20 -3.25
C LEU A 28 2.36 5.60 -2.68
N PRO A 29 1.36 6.51 -2.75
CA PRO A 29 1.52 7.89 -2.29
C PRO A 29 1.50 7.98 -0.75
N LEU A 30 2.18 8.99 -0.22
CA LEU A 30 2.18 9.32 1.22
C LEU A 30 0.92 10.09 1.66
N PHE A 31 0.24 10.74 0.72
CA PHE A 31 -0.94 11.57 0.95
C PHE A 31 -2.10 11.10 0.06
N ASP A 32 -3.33 11.26 0.54
CA ASP A 32 -4.56 10.99 -0.21
C ASP A 32 -4.85 12.06 -1.28
N GLY A 33 -6.02 11.99 -1.93
CA GLY A 33 -6.42 12.97 -2.96
C GLY A 33 -6.65 14.39 -2.42
N ASN A 34 -6.85 14.54 -1.11
CA ASN A 34 -7.11 15.81 -0.45
C ASN A 34 -5.85 16.36 0.26
N GLY A 35 -4.70 15.71 0.09
CA GLY A 35 -3.46 16.11 0.74
C GLY A 35 -3.34 15.67 2.21
N LYS A 36 -4.26 14.84 2.72
CA LYS A 36 -4.15 14.27 4.07
C LYS A 36 -3.19 13.08 4.04
N GLN A 37 -2.33 12.97 5.05
CA GLN A 37 -1.40 11.85 5.15
C GLN A 37 -2.15 10.52 5.29
N ILE A 38 -1.69 9.50 4.55
CA ILE A 38 -2.21 8.14 4.68
C ILE A 38 -1.86 7.62 6.08
N SER A 39 -2.84 7.03 6.75
CA SER A 39 -2.64 6.56 8.12
C SER A 39 -1.58 5.47 8.18
N GLU A 40 -0.69 5.54 9.17
CA GLU A 40 0.34 4.52 9.39
C GLU A 40 -0.27 3.13 9.59
N LYS A 41 -1.44 3.06 10.25
CA LYS A 41 -2.20 1.81 10.42
C LYS A 41 -2.58 1.18 9.08
N THR A 42 -3.01 1.99 8.11
CA THR A 42 -3.32 1.51 6.75
C THR A 42 -2.07 0.94 6.09
N VAL A 43 -0.97 1.70 6.12
CA VAL A 43 0.31 1.30 5.51
C VAL A 43 0.81 -0.02 6.10
N ARG A 44 0.96 -0.09 7.43
CA ARG A 44 1.43 -1.30 8.13
C ARG A 44 0.50 -2.49 7.87
N SER A 45 -0.82 -2.28 7.88
CA SER A 45 -1.77 -3.36 7.63
C SER A 45 -1.64 -3.93 6.22
N CYS A 46 -1.49 -3.09 5.19
CA CYS A 46 -1.28 -3.57 3.82
C CYS A 46 0.06 -4.27 3.63
N ILE A 47 1.11 -3.85 4.36
CA ILE A 47 2.41 -4.55 4.37
C ILE A 47 2.26 -5.93 5.03
N ASP A 48 1.60 -6.01 6.18
CA ASP A 48 1.34 -7.26 6.91
C ASP A 48 0.55 -8.28 6.09
N HIS A 49 -0.30 -7.81 5.18
CA HIS A 49 -1.06 -8.67 4.25
C HIS A 49 -0.27 -9.03 2.99
N GLY A 50 0.92 -8.45 2.79
CA GLY A 50 1.74 -8.64 1.61
C GLY A 50 1.24 -7.90 0.36
N TRP A 51 0.34 -6.93 0.51
CA TRP A 51 -0.18 -6.12 -0.60
C TRP A 51 0.72 -4.94 -0.94
N ALA A 52 1.46 -4.44 0.04
CA ALA A 52 2.46 -3.40 -0.14
C ALA A 52 3.81 -3.88 0.40
N ALA A 53 4.89 -3.33 -0.14
CA ALA A 53 6.22 -3.53 0.38
C ALA A 53 6.97 -2.19 0.45
N PRO A 54 7.87 -1.99 1.44
CA PRO A 54 8.80 -0.86 1.42
C PRO A 54 9.56 -0.83 0.08
N TRP A 55 9.69 0.34 -0.52
CA TRP A 55 10.43 0.50 -1.77
C TRP A 55 11.91 0.79 -1.50
N PHE A 56 12.21 1.83 -0.73
CA PHE A 56 13.57 2.24 -0.43
C PHE A 56 13.66 2.87 0.96
N ASP A 57 14.80 2.70 1.61
CA ASP A 57 15.16 3.48 2.78
C ASP A 57 15.54 4.89 2.30
N ASN A 58 14.79 5.90 2.73
CA ASN A 58 15.16 7.29 2.49
C ASN A 58 16.15 7.74 3.59
N PRO A 59 17.45 7.88 3.30
CA PRO A 59 18.43 8.27 4.32
C PRO A 59 18.18 9.67 4.90
N VAL A 60 17.40 10.51 4.21
CA VAL A 60 17.05 11.87 4.66
C VAL A 60 15.83 11.88 5.58
N LYS A 61 14.93 10.92 5.43
CA LYS A 61 13.69 10.77 6.23
C LYS A 61 13.42 9.28 6.46
N PRO A 62 14.13 8.64 7.40
CA PRO A 62 14.02 7.19 7.62
C PRO A 62 12.62 6.77 8.08
N ASP A 63 11.88 7.68 8.71
CA ASP A 63 10.50 7.44 9.15
C ASP A 63 9.49 7.47 7.99
N TRP A 64 9.89 7.93 6.80
CA TRP A 64 9.01 8.00 5.63
C TRP A 64 9.03 6.67 4.89
N LEU A 65 8.09 5.81 5.28
CA LEU A 65 7.96 4.47 4.71
C LEU A 65 7.28 4.54 3.33
N ILE A 66 8.08 4.82 2.30
CA ILE A 66 7.60 4.86 0.92
C ILE A 66 7.40 3.42 0.46
N CYS A 67 6.17 3.10 0.09
CA CYS A 67 5.78 1.75 -0.32
C CYS A 67 5.59 1.65 -1.84
N LYS A 68 5.60 0.41 -2.31
CA LYS A 68 5.13 0.01 -3.64
C LYS A 68 4.14 -1.14 -3.55
N LEU A 69 3.31 -1.29 -4.57
CA LEU A 69 2.51 -2.49 -4.77
C LEU A 69 3.39 -3.72 -4.97
N THR A 70 2.99 -4.81 -4.32
CA THR A 70 3.44 -6.15 -4.70
C THR A 70 2.55 -6.68 -5.83
N ASP A 71 2.88 -7.84 -6.39
CA ASP A 71 2.01 -8.51 -7.37
C ASP A 71 0.65 -8.87 -6.78
N GLU A 72 0.61 -9.32 -5.52
CA GLU A 72 -0.65 -9.57 -4.82
C GLU A 72 -1.43 -8.28 -4.59
N GLY A 73 -0.75 -7.20 -4.18
CA GLY A 73 -1.37 -5.89 -4.05
C GLY A 73 -2.01 -5.39 -5.34
N ARG A 74 -1.36 -5.64 -6.50
CA ARG A 74 -1.95 -5.33 -7.81
C ARG A 74 -3.22 -6.13 -8.05
N ARG A 75 -3.20 -7.46 -7.80
CA ARG A 75 -4.39 -8.31 -7.97
C ARG A 75 -5.55 -7.84 -7.10
N VAL A 76 -5.28 -7.55 -5.82
CA VAL A 76 -6.28 -7.05 -4.88
C VAL A 76 -6.82 -5.69 -5.31
N ALA A 77 -5.95 -4.77 -5.74
CA ALA A 77 -6.34 -3.45 -6.19
C ALA A 77 -7.20 -3.49 -7.47
N SER A 78 -6.88 -4.39 -8.40
CA SER A 78 -7.61 -4.60 -9.65
C SER A 78 -8.88 -5.44 -9.51
N ALA A 79 -9.13 -6.03 -8.33
CA ALA A 79 -10.36 -6.79 -8.13
C ALA A 79 -11.56 -5.83 -8.11
N GLY A 80 -12.53 -6.07 -9.01
CA GLY A 80 -13.79 -5.32 -9.05
C GLY A 80 -13.69 -3.89 -9.59
N ILE A 81 -12.70 -3.61 -10.44
CA ILE A 81 -12.69 -2.46 -11.36
C ILE A 81 -12.85 -2.92 -12.80
#